data_AF-A0A7R9TCX4-F1
#
_entry.id   AF-A0A7R9TCX4-F1
#
_cell.length_a   1.000
_cell.length_b   1.000
_cell.length_c   1.000
_cell.angle_alpha   90.00
_cell.angle_beta   90.00
_cell.angle_gamma   90.00
#
_symmetry.space_group_name_H-M   'P 1'
#
loop_
_entity.id
_entity.type
_entity.pdbx_description
1 polymer ?
#
loop_
_entity_poly.entity_id
_entity_poly.type
_entity_poly.pdbx_seq_one_letter_code
_entity_poly.pdbx_strand_id
1 'polypeptide(L)'
;GRMGTSHGVLYVGVTSDEMLRGKTRAGMIASYDDRAAAALAFLRATRPPRDALDVRVGPLRANEPPLAATTERMDALVVSGETTEGGEALNAARRERGFAPVTLIA
;
A
#
# COMPACT_ATOMS: atom_id res chain seq x y z
N GLY A 1 8.57 -33.36 3.00
CA GLY A 1 8.97 -32.05 2.47
C GLY A 1 8.51 -30.99 3.43
N ARG A 2 9.41 -30.12 3.90
CA ARG A 2 9.05 -29.00 4.78
C ARG A 2 8.34 -27.95 3.92
N MET A 3 7.03 -27.80 4.10
CA MET A 3 6.30 -26.65 3.57
C MET A 3 6.76 -25.45 4.41
N GLY A 4 7.79 -24.73 3.93
CA GLY A 4 8.25 -23.51 4.59
C GLY A 4 7.12 -22.48 4.56
N THR A 5 6.81 -21.88 5.69
CA THR A 5 5.90 -20.73 5.74
C THR A 5 6.56 -19.59 4.97
N SER A 6 6.02 -19.22 3.81
CA SER A 6 6.43 -17.99 3.14
C SER A 6 6.01 -16.81 4.00
N HIS A 7 6.97 -16.15 4.64
CA HIS A 7 6.76 -14.94 5.41
C HIS A 7 6.83 -13.74 4.47
N GLY A 8 5.67 -13.33 3.94
CA GLY A 8 5.54 -12.11 3.14
C GLY A 8 5.30 -10.88 4.02
N VAL A 9 5.61 -9.69 3.49
CA VAL A 9 5.20 -8.41 4.09
C VAL A 9 4.27 -7.70 3.11
N LEU A 10 3.07 -7.35 3.55
CA LEU A 10 2.12 -6.53 2.80
C LEU A 10 2.08 -5.13 3.40
N TYR A 11 2.50 -4.14 2.61
CA TYR A 11 2.34 -2.73 2.95
C TYR A 11 1.03 -2.20 2.36
N VAL A 12 0.27 -1.48 3.19
CA VAL A 12 -1.01 -0.88 2.78
C VAL A 12 -0.96 0.61 3.06
N GLY A 13 -0.96 1.40 1.99
CA GLY A 13 -1.07 2.84 2.07
C GLY A 13 -2.52 3.28 2.20
N VAL A 14 -2.85 4.03 3.24
CA VAL A 14 -4.18 4.63 3.45
C VAL A 14 -4.04 6.14 3.32
N THR A 15 -4.78 6.76 2.40
CA THR A 15 -4.81 8.21 2.20
C THR A 15 -4.99 8.95 3.52
N SER A 16 -4.11 9.88 3.86
CA SER A 16 -4.22 10.70 5.07
C SER A 16 -5.42 11.65 5.03
N ASP A 17 -5.89 12.11 6.19
CA ASP A 17 -6.99 13.07 6.26
C ASP A 17 -6.62 14.42 5.63
N GLU A 18 -5.34 14.77 5.66
CA GLU A 18 -4.82 15.93 4.96
C GLU A 18 -5.16 15.91 3.46
N MET A 19 -4.95 14.77 2.81
CA MET A 19 -5.24 14.58 1.39
C MET A 19 -6.75 14.58 1.08
N LEU A 20 -7.61 14.53 2.11
CA LEU A 20 -9.06 14.58 1.96
C LEU A 20 -9.61 16.01 2.13
N ARG A 21 -8.86 16.94 2.73
CA ARG A 21 -9.33 18.30 3.06
C ARG A 21 -9.89 19.10 1.88
N GLY A 22 -9.43 18.81 0.65
CA GLY A 22 -9.92 19.47 -0.58
C GLY A 22 -11.15 18.83 -1.22
N LYS A 23 -11.68 17.72 -0.69
CA LYS A 23 -12.81 16.99 -1.31
C LYS A 23 -14.15 17.52 -0.79
N THR A 24 -15.10 17.75 -1.70
CA THR A 24 -16.44 18.31 -1.44
C THR A 24 -17.23 17.61 -0.33
N ARG A 25 -16.90 16.36 0.00
CA ARG A 25 -17.56 15.53 1.03
C ARG A 25 -16.60 14.99 2.09
N ALA A 26 -15.49 15.69 2.36
CA ALA A 26 -14.49 15.24 3.33
C ALA A 26 -15.09 14.86 4.70
N GLY A 27 -16.08 15.61 5.19
CA GLY A 27 -16.75 15.33 6.47
C GLY A 27 -17.64 14.08 6.49
N MET A 28 -17.88 13.44 5.34
CA MET A 28 -18.57 12.13 5.25
C MET A 28 -17.60 10.95 5.23
N ILE A 29 -16.29 11.22 5.19
CA ILE A 29 -15.25 10.19 5.17
C ILE A 29 -14.77 9.98 6.60
N ALA A 30 -14.66 8.72 7.02
CA ALA A 30 -14.12 8.37 8.33
C ALA A 30 -12.68 8.86 8.48
N SER A 31 -12.24 9.04 9.73
CA SER A 31 -10.88 9.48 10.05
C SER A 31 -9.83 8.54 9.47
N TYR A 32 -8.59 9.01 9.35
CA TYR A 32 -7.47 8.17 8.93
C TYR A 32 -7.35 6.93 9.82
N ASP A 33 -7.44 7.09 11.13
CA ASP A 33 -7.30 6.00 12.09
C ASP A 33 -8.42 4.95 11.92
N ASP A 34 -9.67 5.39 11.74
CA ASP A 34 -10.79 4.48 11.50
C ASP A 34 -10.61 3.70 10.19
N ARG A 35 -10.19 4.39 9.12
CA ARG A 35 -9.97 3.74 7.81
C ARG A 35 -8.80 2.77 7.84
N ALA A 36 -7.71 3.13 8.52
CA ALA A 36 -6.55 2.27 8.69
C ALA A 36 -6.87 1.02 9.53
N ALA A 37 -7.61 1.19 10.63
CA ALA A 37 -8.07 0.09 11.47
C ALA A 37 -9.03 -0.84 10.71
N ALA A 38 -9.99 -0.27 9.96
CA ALA A 38 -10.92 -1.04 9.14
C ALA A 38 -10.21 -1.85 8.05
N ALA A 39 -9.24 -1.25 7.35
CA ALA A 39 -8.44 -1.95 6.34
C ALA A 39 -7.65 -3.12 6.95
N LEU A 40 -7.00 -2.90 8.09
CA LEU A 40 -6.28 -3.95 8.80
C LEU A 40 -7.21 -5.07 9.27
N ALA A 41 -8.38 -4.73 9.81
CA ALA A 41 -9.37 -5.69 10.27
C ALA A 41 -9.89 -6.56 9.11
N PHE A 42 -10.19 -5.94 7.97
CA PHE A 42 -10.61 -6.64 6.76
C PHE A 42 -9.56 -7.64 6.28
N LEU A 43 -8.30 -7.22 6.14
CA LEU A 43 -7.20 -8.10 5.70
C LEU A 43 -6.95 -9.26 6.67
N ARG A 44 -7.11 -9.03 7.97
CA ARG A 44 -7.01 -10.08 8.98
C ARG A 44 -8.16 -11.08 8.91
N ALA A 45 -9.35 -10.64 8.51
CA ALA A 45 -10.54 -11.49 8.40
C ALA A 45 -10.55 -12.32 7.11
N THR A 46 -9.96 -11.82 6.02
CA THR A 46 -9.99 -12.49 4.71
C THR A 46 -8.78 -13.40 4.45
N ARG A 47 -7.70 -13.27 5.21
CA ARG A 47 -6.50 -14.09 5.02
C ARG A 47 -6.70 -15.54 5.47
N PRO A 48 -6.18 -16.54 4.73
CA PRO A 48 -6.12 -17.91 5.20
C PRO A 48 -5.32 -18.00 6.52
N PRO A 49 -5.79 -18.75 7.53
CA PRO A 49 -5.09 -18.87 8.82
C PRO A 49 -3.67 -19.44 8.73
N ARG A 50 -3.34 -20.08 7.60
CA ARG A 50 -2.05 -20.75 7.36
C ARG A 50 -0.99 -19.83 6.74
N ASP A 51 -1.38 -18.63 6.30
CA ASP A 51 -0.48 -17.71 5.62
C ASP A 51 0.10 -16.71 6.61
N ALA A 52 1.41 -16.83 6.85
CA ALA A 52 2.14 -15.91 7.71
C ALA A 52 2.44 -14.60 6.97
N LEU A 53 1.44 -13.72 6.87
CA LEU A 53 1.58 -12.39 6.27
C LEU A 53 1.73 -11.31 7.34
N ASP A 54 2.85 -10.59 7.34
CA ASP A 54 3.06 -9.37 8.12
C ASP A 54 2.39 -8.18 7.40
N VAL A 55 1.31 -7.65 7.97
CA VAL A 55 0.56 -6.54 7.37
C VAL A 55 0.92 -5.24 8.07
N ARG A 56 1.43 -4.28 7.30
CA ARG A 56 1.86 -2.96 7.77
C ARG A 56 1.03 -1.89 7.10
N VAL A 57 0.20 -1.21 7.88
CA VAL A 57 -0.64 -0.10 7.40
C VAL A 57 0.02 1.22 7.74
N GLY A 58 0.02 2.17 6.80
CA GLY A 58 0.59 3.51 7.01
C GLY A 58 -0.07 4.57 6.13
N PRO A 59 0.17 5.86 6.42
CA PRO A 59 -0.46 6.95 5.70
C PRO A 59 0.16 7.18 4.32
N LEU A 60 -0.66 7.52 3.33
CA LEU A 60 -0.23 8.20 2.12
C LEU A 60 -0.39 9.71 2.33
N ARG A 61 0.61 10.49 1.92
CA ARG A 61 0.66 11.95 2.10
C ARG A 61 0.99 12.61 0.77
N ALA A 62 0.48 13.82 0.54
CA ALA A 62 0.59 14.48 -0.77
C ALA A 62 2.04 14.84 -1.13
N ASN A 63 2.83 15.24 -0.15
CA ASN A 63 4.18 15.79 -0.37
C ASN A 63 5.29 14.82 0.07
N GLU A 64 4.95 13.55 0.29
CA GLU A 64 5.91 12.52 0.67
C GLU A 64 5.80 11.35 -0.31
N PRO A 65 6.94 10.77 -0.72
CA PRO A 65 6.91 9.59 -1.56
C PRO A 65 6.22 8.44 -0.81
N PRO A 66 5.37 7.65 -1.49
CA PRO A 66 4.78 6.46 -0.87
C PRO A 66 5.89 5.47 -0.48
N LEU A 67 5.63 4.63 0.52
CA LEU A 67 6.60 3.61 0.97
C LEU A 67 7.10 2.72 -0.18
N ALA A 68 6.26 2.47 -1.18
CA ALA A 68 6.63 1.68 -2.36
C ALA A 68 7.71 2.33 -3.23
N ALA A 69 7.91 3.65 -3.14
CA ALA A 69 8.96 4.36 -3.86
C ALA A 69 10.29 4.40 -3.09
N THR A 70 10.25 4.26 -1.75
CA THR A 70 11.42 4.43 -0.87
C THR A 70 11.93 3.13 -0.26
N THR A 71 11.14 2.06 -0.31
CA THR A 71 11.55 0.72 0.13
C THR A 71 12.32 0.03 -1.00
N GLU A 72 13.63 -0.09 -0.87
CA GLU A 72 14.50 -0.68 -1.90
C GLU A 72 14.05 -2.10 -2.28
N ARG A 73 13.89 -2.97 -1.27
CA ARG A 73 13.42 -4.35 -1.45
C ARG A 73 11.90 -4.42 -1.43
N MET A 74 11.30 -4.40 -2.62
CA MET A 74 9.87 -4.56 -2.82
C MET A 74 9.62 -5.28 -4.14
N ASP A 75 8.82 -6.34 -4.11
CA ASP A 75 8.69 -7.24 -5.27
C ASP A 75 7.60 -6.76 -6.23
N ALA A 76 6.48 -6.29 -5.69
CA ALA A 76 5.29 -5.95 -6.47
C ALA A 76 4.51 -4.77 -5.89
N LEU A 77 3.71 -4.15 -6.75
CA LEU A 77 2.69 -3.18 -6.41
C LEU A 77 1.36 -3.62 -7.02
N VAL A 78 0.37 -3.82 -6.17
CA VAL A 78 -1.00 -4.08 -6.61
C VAL A 78 -1.67 -2.75 -6.95
N VAL A 79 -2.23 -2.66 -8.15
CA VAL A 79 -2.91 -1.48 -8.68
C VAL A 79 -4.32 -1.86 -9.15
N SER A 80 -5.27 -0.94 -9.03
CA SER A 80 -6.51 -1.01 -9.82
C SER A 80 -6.30 -0.39 -11.20
N GLY A 81 -7.25 -0.59 -12.12
CA GLY A 81 -7.22 0.04 -13.45
C GLY A 81 -7.10 1.57 -13.42
N GLU A 82 -7.59 2.22 -12.37
CA GLU A 82 -7.47 3.68 -12.17
C GLU A 82 -6.07 4.11 -11.71
N THR A 83 -5.27 3.19 -11.15
CA THR A 83 -3.99 3.50 -10.49
C THR A 83 -2.76 2.96 -11.22
N THR A 84 -2.94 2.37 -12.41
CA THR A 84 -1.85 1.86 -13.25
C THR A 84 -0.84 2.96 -13.59
N GLU A 85 -1.31 4.14 -14.01
CA GLU A 85 -0.42 5.28 -14.31
C GLU A 85 0.38 5.72 -13.07
N GLY A 86 -0.25 5.68 -11.90
CA GLY A 86 0.43 5.94 -10.63
C GLY A 86 1.54 4.92 -10.33
N GLY A 87 1.32 3.65 -10.70
CA GLY A 87 2.34 2.59 -10.61
C GLY A 87 3.53 2.81 -11.55
N GLU A 88 3.29 3.29 -12.77
CA GLU A 88 4.37 3.63 -13.71
C GLU A 88 5.19 4.83 -13.22
N ALA A 89 4.51 5.88 -12.72
CA ALA A 89 5.17 7.03 -12.11
C ALA A 89 6.01 6.60 -10.87
N LEU A 90 5.51 5.65 -10.07
CA LEU A 90 6.26 5.08 -8.96
C LEU A 90 7.55 4.40 -9.44
N ASN A 91 7.47 3.59 -10.51
CA ASN A 91 8.63 2.91 -11.06
C ASN A 91 9.66 3.88 -11.66
N ALA A 92 9.25 5.02 -12.23
CA ALA A 92 10.16 6.09 -12.61
C ALA A 92 10.91 6.65 -11.39
N ALA A 93 10.18 7.00 -10.33
CA ALA A 93 10.76 7.51 -9.07
C ALA A 93 11.70 6.49 -8.38
N ARG A 94 11.45 5.19 -8.53
CA ARG A 94 12.34 4.11 -8.06
C ARG A 94 13.66 4.09 -8.84
N ARG A 95 13.60 4.21 -10.18
CA ARG A 95 14.80 4.25 -11.03
C ARG A 95 15.69 5.45 -10.75
N GLU A 96 15.11 6.61 -10.50
CA GLU A 96 15.83 7.83 -10.07
C GLU A 96 16.63 7.61 -8.77
N ARG A 97 16.17 6.68 -7.92
CA ARG A 97 16.83 6.30 -6.67
C ARG A 97 17.79 5.12 -6.82
N GLY A 98 17.95 4.57 -8.02
CA GLY A 98 18.75 3.37 -8.28
C GLY A 98 18.08 2.06 -7.86
N PHE A 99 16.78 2.06 -7.53
CA PHE A 99 16.05 0.85 -7.17
C PHE A 99 15.50 0.12 -8.41
N ALA A 100 15.41 -1.20 -8.31
CA ALA A 100 14.71 -2.01 -9.31
C ALA A 100 13.21 -1.63 -9.36
N PRO A 101 12.58 -1.62 -10.55
CA PRO A 101 11.13 -1.43 -10.64
C PRO A 101 10.40 -2.60 -9.95
N VAL A 102 9.24 -2.32 -9.39
CA VAL A 102 8.33 -3.36 -8.88
C VAL A 102 7.46 -3.90 -10.00
N THR A 103 7.05 -5.16 -9.90
CA THR A 103 6.03 -5.74 -10.77
C THR A 103 4.67 -5.11 -10.49
N LEU A 104 4.01 -4.55 -11.50
CA LEU A 104 2.63 -4.09 -11.37
C LEU A 104 1.69 -5.29 -11.51
N ILE A 105 0.80 -5.48 -10.53
CA ILE A 105 -0.23 -6.51 -10.52
C ILE A 105 -1.58 -5.80 -10.59
N ALA A 106 -2.36 -6.07 -11.64
CA ALA A 106 -3.69 -5.50 -11.88
C ALA A 106 -4.79 -6.55 -11.72
#